data_AF-A0A536NRJ9-F1
#
_entry.id   AF-A0A536NRJ9-F1
#
_cell.length_a   1.000
_cell.length_b   1.000
_cell.length_c   1.000
_cell.angle_alpha   90.00
_cell.angle_beta   90.00
_cell.angle_gamma   90.00
#
_symmetry.space_group_name_H-M   'P 1'
#
loop_
_entity.id
_entity.type
_entity.pdbx_description
1 polymer ?
#
loop_
_entity_poly.entity_id
_entity_poly.type
_entity_poly.pdbx_seq_one_letter_code
_entity_poly.pdbx_strand_id
1 'polypeptide(L)' 'MSDARSSSHHLVRVSSTELEGWGRGRSVEQLVHDSFAFLLQRESKESILGEFDLSIIKRYFPDFDGG' A
#
# COMPACT_ATOMS: atom_id res chain seq x y z
N MET A 1 -17.19 12.46 17.34
CA MET A 1 -16.99 13.23 16.09
C MET A 1 -16.43 12.26 15.08
N SER A 2 -17.17 11.97 14.02
CA SER A 2 -16.83 10.91 13.08
C SER A 2 -15.96 11.46 11.95
N ASP A 3 -14.64 11.25 12.00
CA ASP A 3 -13.76 11.48 10.84
C ASP A 3 -13.91 10.36 9.77
N ALA A 4 -15.13 9.87 9.57
CA ALA A 4 -15.40 8.78 8.63
C ALA A 4 -15.46 9.25 7.16
N ARG A 5 -14.94 10.45 6.84
CA ARG A 5 -15.06 11.04 5.50
C ARG A 5 -13.83 11.78 4.97
N SER A 6 -12.68 11.67 5.63
CA SER A 6 -11.47 12.33 5.14
C SER A 6 -10.73 11.39 4.18
N SER A 7 -10.63 11.80 2.92
CA SER A 7 -9.87 11.12 1.86
C SER A 7 -8.47 11.73 1.76
N SER A 8 -7.45 10.90 1.64
CA SER A 8 -6.07 11.30 1.37
C SER A 8 -5.64 10.83 -0.01
N HIS A 9 -4.81 11.61 -0.69
CA HIS A 9 -4.22 11.23 -1.97
C HIS A 9 -2.79 10.76 -1.74
N HIS A 10 -2.43 9.66 -2.39
CA HIS A 10 -1.11 9.05 -2.27
C HIS A 10 -0.55 8.73 -3.66
N LEU A 11 0.73 9.02 -3.87
CA LEU A 11 1.47 8.64 -5.07
C LEU A 11 2.32 7.41 -4.75
N VAL A 12 1.95 6.27 -5.32
CA VAL A 12 2.66 5.01 -5.10
C VAL A 12 3.42 4.62 -6.36
N ARG A 13 4.72 4.41 -6.22
CA ARG A 13 5.57 3.87 -7.29
C ARG A 13 5.64 2.35 -7.16
N VAL A 14 5.36 1.66 -8.25
CA VAL A 14 5.43 0.19 -8.36
C VAL A 14 6.35 -0.14 -9.51
N SER A 15 7.46 -0.82 -9.22
CA SER A 15 8.38 -1.37 -10.20
C SER A 15 7.83 -2.67 -10.78
N SER A 16 8.31 -3.03 -11.97
CA SER A 16 8.00 -4.32 -12.61
C SER A 16 8.38 -5.50 -11.73
N THR A 17 9.51 -5.43 -11.04
CA THR A 17 9.97 -6.49 -10.11
C THR A 17 9.00 -6.73 -8.97
N GLU A 18 8.43 -5.67 -8.39
CA GLU A 18 7.42 -5.80 -7.33
C GLU A 18 6.11 -6.36 -7.86
N LEU A 19 5.71 -5.96 -9.07
CA LEU A 19 4.52 -6.52 -9.70
C LEU A 19 4.69 -8.00 -10.05
N GLU A 20 5.86 -8.41 -10.54
CA GLU A 20 6.17 -9.80 -10.83
C GLU A 20 6.24 -10.65 -9.56
N GLY A 21 6.82 -10.12 -8.48
CA GLY A 21 6.96 -10.82 -7.21
C GLY A 21 5.69 -10.88 -6.36
N TRP A 22 4.96 -9.76 -6.25
CA TRP A 22 3.84 -9.58 -5.31
C TRP A 22 2.49 -9.51 -6.01
N GLY A 23 2.48 -9.09 -7.28
CA GLY A 23 1.26 -9.04 -8.07
C GLY A 23 0.65 -10.43 -8.23
N ARG A 24 1.45 -11.50 -8.33
CA ARG A 24 0.96 -12.89 -8.44
C ARG A 24 -0.12 -13.06 -9.54
N GLY A 25 0.04 -12.34 -10.65
CA GLY A 25 -0.92 -12.31 -11.76
C GLY A 25 -2.05 -11.28 -11.63
N ARG A 26 -2.08 -10.49 -10.54
CA ARG A 26 -2.99 -9.35 -10.34
C ARG A 26 -2.48 -8.09 -11.06
N SER A 27 -3.39 -7.15 -11.31
CA SER A 27 -3.01 -5.83 -11.83
C SER A 27 -2.29 -4.99 -10.77
N VAL A 28 -1.57 -3.95 -11.23
CA VAL A 28 -0.94 -2.96 -10.33
C VAL A 28 -1.98 -2.34 -9.41
N GLU A 29 -3.18 -2.05 -9.91
CA GLU A 29 -4.27 -1.45 -9.14
C GLU A 29 -4.71 -2.37 -7.99
N GLN A 30 -4.83 -3.67 -8.23
CA GLN A 30 -5.18 -4.65 -7.20
C GLN A 30 -4.07 -4.78 -6.15
N LEU A 31 -2.81 -4.86 -6.58
CA LEU A 31 -1.67 -4.91 -5.66
C LEU A 31 -1.64 -3.68 -4.74
N VAL A 32 -1.79 -2.49 -5.31
CA VAL A 32 -1.83 -1.23 -4.53
C VAL A 32 -3.03 -1.22 -3.58
N HIS A 33 -4.21 -1.64 -4.05
CA HIS A 33 -5.40 -1.72 -3.21
C HIS A 33 -5.20 -2.64 -2.00
N ASP A 34 -4.66 -3.84 -2.22
CA ASP A 34 -4.39 -4.81 -1.14
C ASP A 34 -3.31 -4.30 -0.17
N SER A 35 -2.30 -3.58 -0.69
CA SER A 35 -1.32 -2.86 0.14
C SER A 35 -1.98 -1.83 1.05
N PHE A 36 -2.88 -1.00 0.53
CA PHE A 36 -3.61 -0.02 1.37
C PHE A 36 -4.51 -0.70 2.39
N ALA A 37 -5.19 -1.79 2.02
CA ALA A 37 -5.99 -2.58 2.96
C ALA A 37 -5.12 -3.16 4.10
N PHE A 38 -3.90 -3.57 3.80
CA PHE A 38 -2.92 -4.03 4.79
C PHE A 38 -2.43 -2.90 5.71
N LEU A 39 -2.11 -1.73 5.15
CA LEU A 39 -1.62 -0.56 5.90
C LEU A 39 -2.71 0.00 6.82
N LEU A 40 -3.95 0.14 6.33
CA LEU A 40 -5.08 0.69 7.11
C LEU A 40 -5.48 -0.18 8.30
N GLN A 41 -5.11 -1.47 8.30
CA GLN A 41 -5.29 -2.34 9.46
C GLN A 41 -4.27 -2.08 10.58
N ARG A 42 -3.16 -1.39 10.28
CA ARG A 42 -2.01 -1.20 11.18
C ARG A 42 -1.80 0.27 11.55
N GLU A 43 -2.03 1.17 10.60
CA GLU A 43 -1.79 2.59 10.75
C GLU A 43 -2.99 3.40 10.27
N SER A 44 -3.17 4.58 10.85
CA SER A 44 -4.17 5.54 10.39
C SER A 44 -3.79 6.07 9.00
N LYS A 45 -4.79 6.35 8.16
CA LYS A 45 -4.59 6.95 6.82
C LYS A 45 -3.71 8.22 6.82
N GLU A 46 -3.77 8.99 7.89
CA GLU A 46 -3.00 10.23 8.08
C GLU A 46 -1.50 9.99 8.34
N SER A 47 -1.15 8.79 8.81
CA SER A 47 0.22 8.35 9.04
C SER A 47 0.86 7.71 7.79
N ILE A 48 0.04 7.36 6.79
CA ILE A 48 0.54 6.81 5.53
C ILE A 48 1.20 7.93 4.72
N LEU A 49 2.43 7.68 4.29
CA LEU A 49 3.19 8.63 3.46
C LEU A 49 2.40 9.03 2.22
N GLY A 50 2.39 10.33 1.90
CA GLY A 50 1.72 10.86 0.70
C GLY A 50 2.39 10.44 -0.61
N GLU A 51 3.67 10.08 -0.58
CA GLU A 51 4.41 9.55 -1.72
C GLU A 51 5.43 8.51 -1.26
N PHE A 52 5.45 7.34 -1.88
CA PHE A 52 6.43 6.29 -1.57
C PHE A 52 6.52 5.20 -2.65
N ASP A 53 7.60 4.42 -2.61
CA ASP A 53 7.77 3.18 -3.38
C ASP A 53 7.19 1.99 -2.60
N LEU A 54 6.49 1.09 -3.29
CA LEU A 54 5.80 -0.06 -2.67
C LEU A 54 6.76 -0.90 -1.79
N SER A 55 8.02 -0.99 -2.19
CA SER A 55 9.12 -1.66 -1.48
C SER A 55 9.33 -1.19 -0.06
N ILE A 56 9.00 0.06 0.24
CA ILE A 56 9.15 0.61 1.59
C ILE A 56 8.24 -0.11 2.59
N ILE A 57 7.10 -0.66 2.14
CA ILE A 57 6.19 -1.40 3.00
C ILE A 57 6.91 -2.59 3.62
N LYS A 58 7.69 -3.37 2.85
CA LYS A 58 8.48 -4.50 3.40
C LYS A 58 9.53 -4.07 4.42
N ARG A 59 10.04 -2.84 4.33
CA ARG A 59 11.03 -2.31 5.27
C ARG A 59 10.43 -2.06 6.65
N TYR A 60 9.17 -1.63 6.71
CA TYR A 60 8.44 -1.39 7.97
C TYR A 60 7.66 -2.63 8.44
N PHE A 61 7.18 -3.43 7.48
CA PHE A 61 6.35 -4.60 7.69
C PHE A 61 6.95 -5.81 6.94
N PRO A 62 7.94 -6.50 7.53
CA PRO A 62 8.63 -7.61 6.87
C PRO A 62 7.70 -8.77 6.48
N ASP A 63 6.55 -8.91 7.15
CA ASP A 63 5.52 -9.92 6.86
C ASP A 63 4.59 -9.55 5.69
N PHE A 64 4.76 -8.38 5.08
CA PHE A 64 3.96 -7.97 3.92
C PHE A 64 4.34 -8.79 2.69
N ASP A 65 3.38 -9.48 2.06
CA ASP A 65 3.63 -10.30 0.86
C ASP A 65 2.78 -9.91 -0.37
N GLY A 66 2.30 -8.67 -0.43
CA GLY A 66 1.54 -8.20 -1.58
C GLY A 66 0.02 -8.40 -1.52
N GLY A 67 -0.52 -8.80 -0.36
CA GLY A 67 -1.95 -9.11 -0.20
C GLY A 67 -2.28 -10.57 -0.41
#